data_AF-A0A9E4J047-F1
#
_entry.id   AF-A0A9E4J047-F1
#
_cell.length_a   1.000
_cell.length_b   1.000
_cell.length_c   1.000
_cell.angle_alpha   90.00
_cell.angle_beta   90.00
_cell.angle_gamma   90.00
#
_symmetry.space_group_name_H-M   'P 1'
#
loop_
_entity.id
_entity.type
_entity.pdbx_description
1 polymer ?
#
loop_
_entity_poly.entity_id
_entity_poly.type
_entity_poly.pdbx_seq_one_letter_code
_entity_poly.pdbx_strand_id
1 'polypeptide(L)'
;MPWKGVPLIERDLGGSAVALPETLDQVVATLERAGVTFVVPGRAAPPFQQTILGWFTVDDVREYAVFCRELLAAVQEQLRRGSGVDDIAAGLAMVESFNDYDLQDAREYIEAVRAEMP
;
A
#
# COMPACT_ATOMS: atom_id res chain seq x y z
N MET A 1 6.41 12.71 -2.31
CA MET A 1 7.53 11.79 -2.05
C MET A 1 7.37 10.63 -3.02
N PRO A 2 8.39 10.19 -3.77
CA PRO A 2 8.21 8.92 -4.47
C PRO A 2 7.89 7.87 -3.39
N TRP A 3 6.99 6.93 -3.66
CA TRP A 3 6.70 5.72 -2.84
C TRP A 3 5.49 5.67 -1.92
N LYS A 4 4.72 6.73 -1.73
CA LYS A 4 3.38 6.60 -1.15
C LYS A 4 2.38 6.18 -2.23
N GLY A 5 2.69 5.14 -3.02
CA GLY A 5 1.84 4.70 -4.13
C GLY A 5 0.90 3.58 -3.74
N VAL A 6 -0.22 3.46 -4.47
CA VAL A 6 -1.05 2.25 -4.44
C VAL A 6 -0.19 1.01 -4.76
N PRO A 7 -0.39 -0.12 -4.07
CA PRO A 7 0.38 -1.32 -4.35
C PRO A 7 0.15 -1.83 -5.78
N LEU A 8 1.25 -2.15 -6.46
CA LEU A 8 1.21 -2.86 -7.74
C LEU A 8 1.14 -4.37 -7.49
N ILE A 9 0.06 -5.01 -7.94
CA ILE A 9 -0.21 -6.42 -7.66
C ILE A 9 -0.05 -7.26 -8.93
N GLU A 10 1.05 -8.01 -9.01
CA GLU A 10 1.31 -8.97 -10.09
C GLU A 10 0.70 -10.34 -9.73
N ARG A 11 -0.60 -10.50 -10.01
CA ARG A 11 -1.35 -11.73 -9.71
C ARG A 11 -0.79 -12.97 -10.42
N ASP A 12 -0.29 -12.80 -11.64
CA ASP A 12 0.32 -13.88 -12.43
C ASP A 12 1.62 -14.44 -11.80
N LEU A 13 2.24 -13.69 -10.89
CA LEU A 13 3.40 -14.11 -10.11
C LEU A 13 3.06 -14.52 -8.67
N GLY A 14 1.76 -14.71 -8.37
CA GLY A 14 1.28 -15.08 -7.04
C GLY A 14 1.06 -13.89 -6.09
N GLY A 15 1.09 -12.66 -6.58
CA GLY A 15 0.72 -11.48 -5.80
C GLY A 15 -0.77 -11.48 -5.44
N SER A 16 -1.09 -10.99 -4.25
CA SER A 16 -2.48 -10.85 -3.77
C SER A 16 -2.69 -9.49 -3.12
N ALA A 17 -3.70 -8.77 -3.60
CA ALA A 17 -4.11 -7.50 -3.02
C ALA A 17 -4.74 -7.71 -1.63
N VAL A 18 -5.44 -8.82 -1.43
CA VAL A 18 -6.13 -9.15 -0.17
C VAL A 18 -5.15 -9.60 0.92
N ALA A 19 -4.13 -10.38 0.57
CA ALA A 19 -3.14 -10.90 1.53
C ALA A 19 -2.02 -9.90 1.87
N LEU A 20 -1.82 -8.87 1.04
CA LEU A 20 -0.72 -7.92 1.20
C LEU A 20 -0.74 -7.18 2.55
N PRO A 21 -1.88 -6.64 3.05
CA PRO A 21 -1.88 -5.91 4.32
C PRO A 21 -1.46 -6.79 5.50
N GLU A 22 -1.96 -8.03 5.58
CA GLU A 22 -1.56 -8.99 6.62
C GLU A 22 -0.08 -9.34 6.52
N THR A 23 0.44 -9.53 5.30
CA THR A 23 1.86 -9.78 5.06
C THR A 23 2.72 -8.62 5.57
N LEU A 24 2.32 -7.38 5.31
CA LEU A 24 3.03 -6.19 5.79
C LEU A 24 2.99 -6.10 7.33
N ASP A 25 1.86 -6.39 7.97
CA ASP A 25 1.76 -6.43 9.44
C ASP A 25 2.72 -7.47 10.04
N GLN A 26 2.84 -8.66 9.41
CA GLN A 26 3.81 -9.69 9.83
C GLN A 26 5.27 -9.25 9.64
N VAL A 27 5.57 -8.52 8.56
CA VAL A 27 6.90 -7.95 8.29
C VAL A 27 7.25 -6.92 9.36
N VAL A 28 6.34 -5.99 9.67
CA VAL A 28 6.54 -4.97 10.73
C VAL A 28 6.85 -5.66 12.06
N ALA A 29 6.04 -6.62 12.48
CA ALA A 29 6.25 -7.35 13.74
C ALA A 29 7.59 -8.12 13.76
N THR A 30 8.08 -8.57 12.60
CA THR A 30 9.37 -9.25 12.50
C THR A 30 10.54 -8.28 12.57
N LEU A 31 10.45 -7.14 11.91
CA LEU A 31 11.45 -6.07 11.96
C LEU A 31 11.60 -5.48 13.37
N GLU A 32 10.47 -5.25 14.04
CA GLU A 32 10.44 -4.77 15.43
C GLU A 32 11.13 -5.76 16.38
N ARG A 33 10.80 -7.06 16.28
CA ARG A 33 11.44 -8.12 17.09
C ARG A 33 12.95 -8.22 16.82
N ALA A 34 13.38 -7.95 15.60
CA ALA A 34 14.79 -7.95 15.22
C ALA A 34 15.54 -6.66 15.63
N GLY A 35 14.83 -5.65 16.15
CA GLY A 35 15.42 -4.36 16.52
C GLY A 35 15.91 -3.54 15.32
N VAL A 36 15.32 -3.75 14.14
CA VAL A 36 15.68 -3.01 12.93
C VAL A 36 15.21 -1.56 13.04
N THR A 37 16.07 -0.60 12.72
CA THR A 37 15.73 0.83 12.73
C THR A 37 15.51 1.39 11.32
N PHE A 38 16.26 0.88 10.34
CA PHE A 38 16.25 1.39 8.97
C PHE A 38 15.87 0.29 7.98
N VAL A 39 15.04 0.66 7.01
CA VAL A 39 14.56 -0.19 5.93
C VAL A 39 15.03 0.40 4.61
N VAL A 40 15.51 -0.47 3.72
CA VAL A 40 15.94 -0.09 2.37
C VAL A 40 14.91 -0.59 1.37
N PRO A 41 14.07 0.28 0.79
CA PRO A 41 13.05 -0.16 -0.14
C PRO A 41 13.64 -0.41 -1.54
N GLY A 42 13.08 -1.37 -2.28
CA GLY A 42 13.69 -1.92 -3.51
C GLY A 42 13.70 -1.04 -4.76
N ARG A 43 12.96 0.07 -4.80
CA ARG A 43 12.77 0.97 -5.98
C ARG A 43 13.07 2.44 -5.65
N ALA A 44 13.88 2.71 -4.61
CA ALA A 44 14.07 4.07 -4.09
C ALA A 44 15.41 4.56 -4.54
N ALA A 45 15.45 5.82 -4.95
CA ALA A 45 16.70 6.52 -4.98
C ALA A 45 17.25 6.53 -3.54
N PRO A 46 18.48 6.01 -3.32
CA PRO A 46 19.15 6.24 -2.05
C PRO A 46 19.26 7.75 -1.83
N PRO A 47 19.17 8.24 -0.58
CA PRO A 47 19.29 9.66 -0.32
C PRO A 47 20.63 10.19 -0.87
N PHE A 48 20.58 11.34 -1.53
CA PHE A 48 21.71 11.93 -2.28
C PHE A 48 22.91 12.31 -1.39
N GLN A 49 22.72 12.25 -0.07
CA GLN A 49 23.76 12.29 0.96
C GLN A 49 23.42 11.20 1.96
N GLN A 50 24.41 10.48 2.48
CA GLN A 50 24.26 9.39 3.47
C GLN A 50 23.76 9.86 4.85
N THR A 51 22.94 10.91 4.89
CA THR A 51 22.30 11.42 6.09
C THR A 51 21.23 10.41 6.51
N ILE A 52 21.41 9.85 7.71
CA ILE A 52 20.51 8.87 8.33
C ILE A 52 19.04 9.32 8.31
N LEU A 53 18.79 10.64 8.34
CA LEU A 53 17.45 11.26 8.28
C LEU A 53 16.65 11.02 6.99
N GLY A 54 17.29 10.55 5.91
CA GLY A 54 16.61 10.27 4.63
C GLY A 54 16.25 8.80 4.40
N TRP A 55 16.54 7.92 5.36
CA TRP A 55 16.24 6.50 5.25
C TRP A 55 14.84 6.18 5.78
N PHE A 56 14.16 5.26 5.10
CA PHE A 56 12.91 4.70 5.59
C PHE A 56 13.17 3.95 6.90
N THR A 57 12.19 4.01 7.79
CA THR A 57 12.19 3.38 9.10
C THR A 57 11.12 2.30 9.16
N VAL A 58 11.12 1.53 10.25
CA VAL A 58 10.03 0.58 10.51
C VAL A 58 8.68 1.30 10.68
N ASP A 59 8.69 2.55 11.17
CA ASP A 59 7.48 3.36 11.31
C ASP A 59 6.86 3.69 9.94
N ASP A 60 7.68 3.95 8.92
CA ASP A 60 7.20 4.17 7.55
C ASP A 60 6.56 2.90 6.95
N VAL A 61 7.12 1.72 7.23
CA VAL A 61 6.53 0.44 6.81
C VAL A 61 5.21 0.21 7.54
N ARG A 62 5.12 0.58 8.83
CA ARG A 62 3.87 0.50 9.60
C ARG A 62 2.81 1.43 9.04
N GLU A 63 3.16 2.68 8.72
CA GLU A 63 2.26 3.63 8.08
C GLU A 63 1.73 3.07 6.75
N TYR A 64 2.61 2.50 5.93
CA TYR A 64 2.21 1.90 4.66
C TYR A 64 1.30 0.67 4.83
N ALA A 65 1.54 -0.17 5.84
CA ALA A 65 0.68 -1.29 6.18
C ALA A 65 -0.74 -0.83 6.58
N VAL A 66 -0.82 0.25 7.38
CA VAL A 66 -2.09 0.89 7.75
C VAL A 66 -2.83 1.39 6.51
N PHE A 67 -2.14 2.12 5.64
CA PHE A 67 -2.70 2.59 4.37
C PHE A 67 -3.26 1.44 3.52
N CYS A 68 -2.49 0.36 3.33
CA CYS A 68 -2.93 -0.79 2.52
C CYS A 68 -4.19 -1.45 3.10
N ARG A 69 -4.29 -1.55 4.43
CA ARG A 69 -5.46 -2.10 5.12
C ARG A 69 -6.69 -1.21 4.97
N GLU A 70 -6.54 0.10 5.14
CA GLU A 70 -7.63 1.06 4.97
C GLU A 70 -8.11 1.13 3.52
N LEU A 71 -7.17 1.14 2.57
CA LEU A 71 -7.46 1.08 1.14
C LEU A 71 -8.23 -0.19 0.78
N LEU A 72 -7.75 -1.37 1.21
CA LEU A 72 -8.44 -2.64 0.97
C LEU A 72 -9.86 -2.63 1.54
N ALA A 73 -10.02 -2.18 2.78
CA ALA A 73 -11.34 -2.10 3.44
C ALA A 73 -12.31 -1.17 2.69
N ALA A 74 -11.84 0.00 2.27
CA ALA A 74 -12.63 0.97 1.50
C ALA A 74 -13.07 0.39 0.15
N VAL A 75 -12.14 -0.24 -0.58
CA VAL A 75 -12.41 -0.86 -1.87
C VAL A 75 -13.40 -2.01 -1.74
N GLN A 76 -13.19 -2.93 -0.78
CA GLN A 76 -14.11 -4.05 -0.55
C GLN A 76 -15.52 -3.58 -0.19
N GLU A 77 -15.66 -2.53 0.63
CA GLU A 77 -16.96 -1.97 0.99
C GLU A 77 -17.70 -1.43 -0.23
N GLN A 78 -17.02 -0.69 -1.10
CA GLN A 78 -17.63 -0.14 -2.31
C GLN A 78 -17.95 -1.23 -3.34
N LEU A 79 -17.09 -2.23 -3.51
CA LEU A 79 -17.36 -3.37 -4.38
C LEU A 79 -18.58 -4.17 -3.89
N ARG A 80 -18.72 -4.36 -2.57
CA ARG A 80 -19.92 -5.01 -1.98
C ARG A 80 -21.20 -4.21 -2.21
N ARG A 81 -21.11 -2.89 -2.36
CA ARG A 81 -22.24 -2.01 -2.71
C ARG A 81 -22.56 -2.01 -4.21
N GLY A 82 -21.76 -2.67 -5.03
CA GLY A 82 -21.92 -2.73 -6.48
C GLY A 82 -21.40 -1.49 -7.22
N SER A 83 -20.58 -0.65 -6.58
CA SER A 83 -19.95 0.50 -7.22
C SER A 83 -19.00 0.07 -8.35
N GLY A 84 -18.95 0.84 -9.43
CA GLY A 84 -18.01 0.60 -10.53
C GLY A 84 -16.56 0.88 -10.14
N VAL A 85 -15.60 0.24 -10.81
CA VAL A 85 -14.16 0.42 -10.55
C VAL A 85 -13.75 1.90 -10.66
N ASP A 86 -14.24 2.61 -11.68
CA ASP A 86 -13.92 4.01 -11.91
C ASP A 86 -14.51 4.94 -10.85
N ASP A 87 -15.72 4.64 -10.36
CA ASP A 87 -16.37 5.41 -9.29
C ASP A 87 -15.61 5.26 -7.97
N ILE A 88 -15.09 4.05 -7.70
CA ILE A 88 -14.27 3.77 -6.52
C ILE A 88 -12.95 4.53 -6.60
N ALA A 89 -12.25 4.45 -7.74
CA ALA A 89 -10.99 5.16 -7.93
C ALA A 89 -11.14 6.69 -7.76
N ALA A 90 -12.21 7.27 -8.32
CA ALA A 90 -12.53 8.68 -8.14
C ALA A 90 -12.85 9.04 -6.69
N GLY A 91 -13.59 8.19 -5.98
CA GLY A 91 -13.91 8.38 -4.56
C GLY A 91 -12.70 8.32 -3.63
N LEU A 92 -11.72 7.44 -3.93
CA LEU A 92 -10.47 7.33 -3.17
C LEU A 92 -9.62 8.59 -3.25
N ALA A 93 -9.61 9.26 -4.40
CA ALA A 93 -8.90 10.53 -4.58
C ALA A 93 -9.47 11.69 -3.75
N MET A 94 -10.67 11.52 -3.17
CA MET A 94 -11.30 12.52 -2.32
C MET A 94 -11.07 12.27 -0.82
N VAL A 95 -10.41 11.18 -0.44
CA VAL A 95 -10.14 10.84 0.96
C VAL A 95 -8.90 11.59 1.43
N GLU A 96 -9.05 12.43 2.45
CA GLU A 96 -7.94 13.25 2.98
C GLU A 96 -6.73 12.42 3.40
N SER A 97 -6.95 11.23 3.97
CA SER A 97 -5.88 10.29 4.36
C SER A 97 -5.05 9.77 3.18
N PHE A 98 -5.56 9.86 1.95
CA PHE A 98 -4.90 9.38 0.74
C PHE A 98 -4.35 10.52 -0.13
N ASN A 99 -4.50 11.79 0.27
CA ASN A 99 -4.03 12.94 -0.53
C ASN A 99 -2.51 12.97 -0.73
N ASP A 100 -1.76 12.45 0.25
CA ASP A 100 -0.30 12.33 0.15
C ASP A 100 0.14 11.07 -0.61
N TYR A 101 -0.83 10.25 -1.06
CA TYR A 101 -0.59 9.01 -1.78
C TYR A 101 -0.81 9.19 -3.30
N ASP A 102 0.04 8.53 -4.07
CA ASP A 102 -0.08 8.41 -5.51
C ASP A 102 -1.09 7.31 -5.85
N LEU A 103 -2.23 7.74 -6.39
CA LEU A 103 -3.35 6.88 -6.75
C LEU A 103 -3.40 6.59 -8.27
N GLN A 104 -2.32 6.84 -9.02
CA GLN A 104 -2.28 6.58 -10.47
C GLN A 104 -2.68 5.15 -10.84
N ASP A 105 -2.23 4.16 -10.06
CA ASP A 105 -2.50 2.73 -10.29
C ASP A 105 -3.68 2.21 -9.43
N ALA A 106 -4.54 3.10 -8.92
CA ALA A 106 -5.69 2.73 -8.10
C ALA A 106 -6.66 1.81 -8.83
N ARG A 107 -6.84 2.04 -10.14
CA ARG A 107 -7.76 1.25 -10.97
C ARG A 107 -7.32 -0.20 -11.02
N GLU A 108 -6.06 -0.46 -11.33
CA GLU A 108 -5.45 -1.78 -11.44
C GLU A 108 -5.53 -2.52 -10.11
N TYR A 109 -5.28 -1.82 -9.00
CA TYR A 109 -5.42 -2.39 -7.66
C TYR A 109 -6.88 -2.80 -7.35
N ILE A 110 -7.86 -1.93 -7.64
CA ILE A 110 -9.28 -2.25 -7.44
C ILE A 110 -9.70 -3.45 -8.29
N GLU A 111 -9.22 -3.53 -9.53
CA GLU A 111 -9.48 -4.68 -10.41
C GLU A 111 -8.87 -5.98 -9.84
N ALA A 112 -7.68 -5.91 -9.24
CA ALA A 112 -7.07 -7.03 -8.55
C ALA A 112 -7.90 -7.48 -7.34
N VAL A 113 -8.32 -6.54 -6.47
CA VAL A 113 -9.19 -6.84 -5.32
C VAL A 113 -10.50 -7.46 -5.78
N ARG A 114 -11.16 -6.89 -6.78
CA ARG A 114 -12.42 -7.41 -7.32
C ARG A 114 -12.29 -8.84 -7.84
N ALA A 115 -11.17 -9.18 -8.47
CA ALA A 115 -10.92 -10.53 -8.97
C ALA A 115 -10.60 -11.55 -7.87
N GLU A 116 -10.12 -11.09 -6.71
CA GLU A 116 -9.86 -11.92 -5.53
C GLU A 116 -11.08 -12.06 -4.60
N MET A 117 -12.11 -11.23 -4.81
CA MET A 117 -13.37 -11.30 -4.05
C MET A 117 -14.30 -12.41 -4.62
N PRO A 118 -14.96 -13.19 -3.74
CA PRO A 118 -15.89 -14.25 -4.14
C PRO A 118 -17.25 -13.73 -4.63
#